data_AF-A0A0N1FUS4-F1
#
_entry.id   AF-A0A0N1FUS4-F1
#
_cell.length_a   1.000
_cell.length_b   1.000
_cell.length_c   1.000
_cell.angle_alpha   90.00
_cell.angle_beta   90.00
_cell.angle_gamma   90.00
#
_symmetry.space_group_name_H-M   'P 1'
#
loop_
_entity.id
_entity.type
_entity.pdbx_description
1 polymer ?
#
loop_
_entity_poly.entity_id
_entity_poly.type
_entity_poly.pdbx_seq_one_letter_code
_entity_poly.pdbx_strand_id
1 'polypeptide(L)'
;MSARPEHGDRWKPASADPQGQALVHTVVSSAGRSDSAAHHPTDNHRELDLCGVIFAKENLLAALRRVEANRGAPGVDGMTTEELRPWIAQNWPKMWAELDAGTYRPAPVRRVTIPKPNGGERMLGVPGVLDRLIQQAIAQALTPVFDPHFSGASFGFRPGRSAHQAVKAGRRAIEDGNCWAVDLDLDKFFDRVNHDALMARVARRVRDKRVLKLIRRYLEAGILADGTVLASEEGTPQGSPLTPPTQWATSASR
;
A
#
# COMPACT_ATOMS: atom_id res chain seq x y z
N MET A 1 -42.86 33.87 39.79
CA MET A 1 -43.24 34.94 38.85
C MET A 1 -42.30 34.82 37.66
N SER A 2 -42.71 34.08 36.63
CA SER A 2 -43.22 34.60 35.34
C SER A 2 -42.10 35.23 34.51
N ALA A 3 -41.82 34.86 33.26
CA ALA A 3 -42.55 34.05 32.30
C ALA A 3 -41.59 33.56 31.19
N ARG A 4 -42.02 32.50 30.48
CA ARG A 4 -41.58 32.14 29.12
C ARG A 4 -41.99 33.25 28.12
N PRO A 5 -41.52 33.18 26.86
CA PRO A 5 -42.36 32.52 25.86
C PRO A 5 -41.62 31.54 24.93
N GLU A 6 -42.43 30.66 24.36
CA GLU A 6 -42.15 29.65 23.34
C GLU A 6 -42.39 30.20 21.92
N HIS A 7 -41.74 29.61 20.91
CA HIS A 7 -42.25 29.23 19.58
C HIS A 7 -41.06 28.60 18.81
N GLY A 8 -41.10 27.33 18.39
CA GLY A 8 -41.81 26.81 17.21
C GLY A 8 -40.93 27.05 15.97
N ASP A 9 -40.38 26.07 15.24
CA ASP A 9 -41.12 24.97 14.64
C ASP A 9 -40.28 23.72 14.37
N ARG A 10 -40.95 22.61 14.66
CA ARG A 10 -40.55 21.21 14.47
C ARG A 10 -41.21 20.73 13.19
N TRP A 11 -40.41 20.53 12.13
CA TRP A 11 -40.89 19.94 10.88
C TRP A 11 -40.88 18.40 10.96
N LYS A 12 -42.03 17.76 10.69
CA LYS A 12 -42.35 16.40 10.15
C LYS A 12 -43.75 16.00 10.66
N PRO A 13 -44.54 15.10 10.02
CA PRO A 13 -44.33 14.31 8.78
C PRO A 13 -45.56 14.31 7.82
N ALA A 14 -45.45 13.61 6.69
CA ALA A 14 -46.60 13.04 5.99
C ALA A 14 -46.29 11.60 5.58
N SER A 15 -46.96 10.65 6.24
CA SER A 15 -47.35 9.31 5.76
C SER A 15 -48.64 9.47 4.91
N ALA A 16 -49.16 8.61 4.05
CA ALA A 16 -49.15 7.16 3.83
C ALA A 16 -49.77 6.98 2.40
N ASP A 17 -49.22 6.16 1.49
CA ASP A 17 -49.63 4.76 1.21
C ASP A 17 -50.68 4.68 0.05
N PRO A 18 -51.18 3.51 -0.40
CA PRO A 18 -50.63 2.68 -1.49
C PRO A 18 -51.60 2.41 -2.66
N GLN A 19 -51.15 1.54 -3.58
CA GLN A 19 -51.91 0.71 -4.53
C GLN A 19 -52.11 1.22 -5.96
N GLY A 20 -51.68 0.39 -6.90
CA GLY A 20 -51.93 0.50 -8.34
C GLY A 20 -51.46 -0.76 -9.04
N GLN A 21 -52.28 -1.81 -8.96
CA GLN A 21 -52.08 -3.12 -9.57
C GLN A 21 -52.24 -3.09 -11.10
N ALA A 22 -51.69 -4.16 -11.70
CA ALA A 22 -52.08 -4.83 -12.95
C ALA A 22 -51.66 -4.20 -14.29
N LEU A 23 -50.87 -4.95 -15.06
CA LEU A 23 -51.41 -5.70 -16.21
C LEU A 23 -50.37 -6.68 -16.75
N VAL A 24 -50.72 -7.96 -16.60
CA VAL A 24 -50.15 -9.10 -17.32
C VAL A 24 -50.67 -9.06 -18.77
N HIS A 25 -49.78 -9.07 -19.74
CA HIS A 25 -50.10 -9.53 -21.09
C HIS A 25 -48.96 -10.42 -21.59
N THR A 26 -49.21 -11.73 -21.52
CA THR A 26 -48.52 -12.74 -22.31
C THR A 26 -49.01 -12.63 -23.74
N VAL A 27 -48.11 -12.40 -24.70
CA VAL A 27 -48.32 -12.73 -26.11
C VAL A 27 -47.12 -13.54 -26.58
N VAL A 28 -47.45 -14.71 -27.12
CA VAL A 28 -46.57 -15.73 -27.67
C VAL A 28 -46.23 -15.40 -29.13
N SER A 29 -44.96 -15.60 -29.48
CA SER A 29 -44.38 -15.91 -30.80
C SER A 29 -44.51 -14.90 -31.95
N SER A 30 -43.35 -14.46 -32.45
CA SER A 30 -42.89 -14.81 -33.80
C SER A 30 -41.42 -14.44 -34.01
N ALA A 31 -40.66 -15.40 -34.54
CA ALA A 31 -39.25 -15.31 -34.89
C ALA A 31 -38.95 -14.24 -35.95
N GLY A 32 -37.78 -13.60 -35.86
CA GLY A 32 -37.21 -12.86 -36.98
C GLY A 32 -36.06 -11.92 -36.62
N ARG A 33 -34.83 -12.34 -37.00
CA ARG A 33 -33.58 -11.53 -37.15
C ARG A 33 -33.02 -11.03 -35.80
N SER A 34 -31.73 -10.89 -35.56
CA SER A 34 -30.53 -10.70 -36.38
C SER A 34 -29.34 -11.00 -35.47
N ASP A 35 -28.21 -11.43 -36.04
CA ASP A 35 -26.91 -11.52 -35.36
C ASP A 35 -26.56 -10.17 -34.70
N SER A 36 -26.70 -10.10 -33.38
CA SER A 36 -26.11 -9.04 -32.57
C SER A 36 -24.90 -9.64 -31.88
N ALA A 37 -23.73 -9.46 -32.49
CA ALA A 37 -22.46 -9.63 -31.80
C ALA A 37 -22.55 -8.86 -30.48
N ALA A 38 -22.43 -9.59 -29.37
CA ALA A 38 -22.41 -9.01 -28.04
C ALA A 38 -21.25 -8.01 -27.97
N HIS A 39 -21.59 -6.73 -28.08
CA HIS A 39 -20.73 -5.63 -27.73
C HIS A 39 -20.49 -5.72 -26.23
N HIS A 40 -19.48 -6.51 -25.83
CA HIS A 40 -18.86 -6.33 -24.54
C HIS A 40 -18.47 -4.85 -24.48
N PRO A 41 -18.90 -4.09 -23.46
CA PRO A 41 -18.31 -2.79 -23.23
C PRO A 41 -16.83 -3.07 -23.03
N THR A 42 -16.02 -2.71 -24.02
CA THR A 42 -14.58 -2.67 -23.86
C THR A 42 -14.35 -1.72 -22.71
N ASP A 43 -14.05 -2.29 -21.56
CA ASP A 43 -13.63 -1.58 -20.39
C ASP A 43 -12.41 -0.78 -20.79
N ASN A 44 -12.65 0.47 -21.16
CA ASN A 44 -11.67 1.42 -21.60
C ASN A 44 -10.96 1.93 -20.35
N HIS A 45 -10.46 1.00 -19.53
CA HIS A 45 -9.40 1.24 -18.59
C HIS A 45 -8.22 1.72 -19.44
N ARG A 46 -8.12 3.05 -19.60
CA ARG A 46 -6.85 3.71 -19.90
C ARG A 46 -5.84 3.00 -19.01
N GLU A 47 -4.98 2.20 -19.62
CA GLU A 47 -3.92 1.50 -18.94
C GLU A 47 -3.14 2.59 -18.19
N LEU A 48 -3.40 2.71 -16.89
CA LEU A 48 -2.84 3.78 -16.09
C LEU A 48 -1.33 3.65 -16.24
N ASP A 49 -0.71 4.69 -16.78
CA ASP A 49 0.76 4.80 -16.80
C ASP A 49 1.21 4.94 -15.35
N LEU A 50 1.30 3.80 -14.67
CA LEU A 50 1.56 3.72 -13.25
C LEU A 50 2.97 4.23 -12.97
N CYS A 51 3.91 4.01 -13.90
CA CYS A 51 5.23 4.63 -13.83
C CYS A 51 5.11 6.17 -13.83
N GLY A 52 4.32 6.73 -14.75
CA GLY A 52 4.03 8.17 -14.80
C GLY A 52 3.39 8.69 -13.51
N VAL A 53 2.48 7.94 -12.90
CA VAL A 53 1.86 8.29 -11.60
C VAL A 53 2.89 8.24 -10.46
N ILE A 54 3.74 7.21 -10.42
CA ILE A 54 4.78 7.04 -9.38
C ILE A 54 5.75 8.22 -9.40
N PHE A 55 6.21 8.61 -10.59
CA PHE A 55 7.22 9.65 -10.75
C PHE A 55 6.65 11.03 -11.07
N ALA A 56 5.33 11.21 -10.93
CA ALA A 56 4.72 12.53 -10.96
C ALA A 56 5.31 13.42 -9.87
N LYS A 57 5.55 14.69 -10.20
CA LYS A 57 6.18 15.66 -9.31
C LYS A 57 5.47 15.74 -7.96
N GLU A 58 4.15 15.75 -7.97
CA GLU A 58 3.31 15.86 -6.78
C GLU A 58 3.47 14.64 -5.86
N ASN A 59 3.53 13.44 -6.44
CA ASN A 59 3.73 12.20 -5.72
C ASN A 59 5.14 12.14 -5.11
N LEU A 60 6.16 12.48 -5.91
CA LEU A 60 7.55 12.53 -5.43
C LEU A 60 7.75 13.55 -4.31
N LEU A 61 7.12 14.73 -4.39
CA LEU A 61 7.16 15.72 -3.32
C LEU A 61 6.45 15.21 -2.05
N ALA A 62 5.35 14.47 -2.18
CA ALA A 62 4.69 13.83 -1.05
C ALA A 62 5.55 12.72 -0.42
N ALA A 63 6.21 11.91 -1.25
CA ALA A 63 7.16 10.89 -0.82
C ALA A 63 8.36 11.52 -0.09
N LEU A 64 8.92 12.60 -0.63
CA LEU A 64 10.04 13.34 -0.04
C LEU A 64 9.68 13.85 1.37
N ARG A 65 8.55 14.53 1.51
CA ARG A 65 8.08 15.03 2.82
C ARG A 65 7.93 13.89 3.84
N ARG A 66 7.45 12.71 3.39
CA ARG A 66 7.28 11.54 4.26
C ARG A 66 8.63 10.97 4.69
N VAL A 67 9.59 10.85 3.78
CA VAL A 67 10.94 10.35 4.09
C VAL A 67 11.68 11.29 5.04
N GLU A 68 11.57 12.61 4.83
CA GLU A 68 12.13 13.63 5.72
C GLU A 68 11.50 13.60 7.11
N ALA A 69 10.18 13.47 7.20
CA ALA A 69 9.47 13.37 8.48
C ALA A 69 9.85 12.12 9.28
N ASN A 70 10.17 11.01 8.60
CA ASN A 70 10.53 9.75 9.25
C ASN A 70 11.95 9.75 9.87
N ARG A 71 12.82 10.70 9.48
CA ARG A 71 14.20 10.90 10.01
C ARG A 71 15.00 9.59 10.15
N GLY A 72 14.86 8.69 9.18
CA GLY A 72 15.50 7.38 9.24
C GLY A 72 17.01 7.47 9.07
N ALA A 73 17.76 6.59 9.75
CA ALA A 73 19.22 6.52 9.64
C ALA A 73 19.69 6.37 8.18
N PRO A 74 20.89 6.85 7.82
CA PRO A 74 21.45 6.67 6.48
C PRO A 74 21.58 5.20 6.05
N GLY A 75 21.57 4.99 4.74
CA GLY A 75 21.84 3.69 4.11
C GLY A 75 23.33 3.39 4.00
N VAL A 76 23.70 2.55 3.03
CA VAL A 76 25.10 2.17 2.78
C VAL A 76 25.95 3.31 2.24
N ASP A 77 25.32 4.28 1.58
CA ASP A 77 25.91 5.47 0.97
C ASP A 77 26.19 6.59 1.99
N GLY A 78 25.69 6.46 3.22
CA GLY A 78 25.88 7.44 4.28
C GLY A 78 25.06 8.74 4.11
N MET A 79 24.33 8.90 3.00
CA MET A 79 23.54 10.10 2.73
C MET A 79 22.43 10.27 3.78
N THR A 80 22.25 11.49 4.30
CA THR A 80 21.20 11.80 5.26
C THR A 80 19.92 12.32 4.58
N THR A 81 18.85 12.51 5.37
CA THR A 81 17.60 13.10 4.85
C THR A 81 17.75 14.54 4.42
N GLU A 82 18.65 15.30 5.04
CA GLU A 82 18.90 16.71 4.76
C GLU A 82 19.66 16.90 3.44
N GLU A 83 20.52 15.95 3.09
CA GLU A 83 21.32 15.95 1.86
C GLU A 83 20.52 15.54 0.62
N LEU A 84 19.36 14.90 0.80
CA LEU A 84 18.55 14.35 -0.28
C LEU A 84 18.08 15.43 -1.28
N ARG A 85 17.63 16.59 -0.81
CA ARG A 85 17.14 17.68 -1.68
C ARG A 85 18.24 18.24 -2.58
N PRO A 86 19.41 18.68 -2.04
CA PRO A 86 20.56 19.08 -2.86
C PRO A 86 20.98 18.01 -3.85
N TRP A 87 21.01 16.74 -3.41
CA TRP A 87 21.42 15.62 -4.26
C TRP A 87 20.47 15.44 -5.45
N ILE A 88 19.16 15.45 -5.22
CA ILE A 88 18.13 15.36 -6.27
C ILE A 88 18.29 16.51 -7.28
N ALA A 89 18.47 17.74 -6.81
CA ALA A 89 18.57 18.90 -7.70
C ALA A 89 19.72 18.77 -8.72
N GLN A 90 20.80 18.07 -8.35
CA GLN A 90 21.98 17.87 -9.20
C GLN A 90 21.90 16.59 -10.04
N ASN A 91 21.28 15.52 -9.51
CA ASN A 91 21.38 14.18 -10.09
C ASN A 91 20.08 13.68 -10.74
N TRP A 92 18.95 14.40 -10.58
CA TRP A 92 17.64 13.98 -11.08
C TRP A 92 17.62 13.62 -12.57
N PRO A 93 18.21 14.42 -13.51
CA PRO A 93 18.15 14.09 -14.93
C PRO A 93 18.80 12.74 -15.26
N LYS A 94 19.96 12.46 -14.67
CA LYS A 94 20.66 11.17 -14.84
C LYS A 94 19.84 10.02 -14.30
N MET A 95 19.34 10.17 -13.07
CA MET A 95 18.55 9.13 -12.43
C MET A 95 17.25 8.85 -13.17
N TRP A 96 16.57 9.90 -13.66
CA TRP A 96 15.37 9.75 -14.47
C TRP A 96 15.64 8.97 -15.74
N ALA A 97 16.74 9.26 -16.44
CA ALA A 97 17.14 8.50 -17.63
C ALA A 97 17.34 7.01 -17.32
N GLU A 98 17.93 6.66 -16.16
CA GLU A 98 18.10 5.27 -15.73
C GLU A 98 16.77 4.59 -15.36
N LEU A 99 15.85 5.32 -14.73
CA LEU A 99 14.52 4.81 -14.37
C LEU A 99 13.65 4.59 -15.60
N ASP A 100 13.64 5.55 -16.54
CA ASP A 100 12.88 5.48 -17.79
C ASP A 100 13.41 4.37 -18.71
N ALA A 101 14.74 4.26 -18.84
CA ALA A 101 15.38 3.15 -19.55
C ALA A 101 15.25 1.79 -18.82
N GLY A 102 14.76 1.78 -17.57
CA GLY A 102 14.65 0.58 -16.75
C GLY A 102 16.01 -0.07 -16.47
N THR A 103 17.08 0.74 -16.41
CA THR A 103 18.46 0.34 -16.09
C THR A 103 18.83 0.64 -14.64
N TYR A 104 18.07 1.46 -13.92
CA TYR A 104 18.29 1.84 -12.52
C TYR A 104 18.51 0.66 -11.54
N ARG A 105 19.68 0.67 -10.90
CA ARG A 105 20.18 -0.17 -9.80
C ARG A 105 19.79 0.27 -8.38
N PRO A 106 18.80 -0.31 -7.65
CA PRO A 106 18.72 -0.08 -6.21
C PRO A 106 20.03 -0.46 -5.50
N ALA A 107 20.42 0.32 -4.50
CA ALA A 107 21.57 -0.02 -3.68
C ALA A 107 21.21 -1.15 -2.69
N PRO A 108 22.18 -1.98 -2.27
CA PRO A 108 21.95 -2.95 -1.21
C PRO A 108 21.58 -2.23 0.09
N VAL A 109 20.74 -2.87 0.90
CA VAL A 109 20.32 -2.28 2.18
C VAL A 109 21.41 -2.46 3.23
N ARG A 110 21.58 -1.46 4.10
CA ARG A 110 22.56 -1.54 5.20
C ARG A 110 22.01 -2.40 6.32
N ARG A 111 22.75 -3.45 6.71
CA ARG A 111 22.38 -4.28 7.87
C ARG A 111 22.56 -3.50 9.18
N VAL A 112 21.53 -3.49 10.01
CA VAL A 112 21.54 -2.93 11.36
C VAL A 112 20.94 -3.93 12.32
N THR A 113 21.66 -4.21 13.40
CA THR A 113 21.19 -5.08 14.48
C THR A 113 20.58 -4.23 15.58
N ILE A 114 19.35 -4.53 15.98
CA ILE A 114 18.66 -3.87 17.11
C ILE A 114 18.25 -4.93 18.14
N PRO A 115 18.47 -4.70 19.44
CA PRO A 115 18.02 -5.62 20.48
C PRO A 115 16.49 -5.72 20.52
N LYS A 116 15.95 -6.93 20.70
CA LYS A 116 14.52 -7.14 20.97
C LYS A 116 14.22 -6.88 22.46
N PRO A 117 13.01 -6.39 22.80
CA PRO A 117 12.60 -6.19 24.20
C PRO A 117 12.67 -7.45 25.08
N ASN A 118 12.45 -8.63 24.47
CA ASN A 118 12.38 -9.90 25.18
C ASN A 118 13.67 -10.75 25.04
N GLY A 119 14.78 -10.14 24.61
CA GLY A 119 16.04 -10.84 24.32
C GLY A 119 16.17 -11.28 22.86
N GLY A 120 17.43 -11.38 22.42
CA GLY A 120 17.81 -11.66 21.03
C GLY A 120 17.90 -10.41 20.15
N GLU A 121 18.34 -10.61 18.90
CA GLU A 121 18.61 -9.53 17.95
C GLU A 121 17.56 -9.51 16.83
N ARG A 122 17.18 -8.31 16.38
CA ARG A 122 16.42 -8.07 15.15
C ARG A 122 17.34 -7.45 14.12
N MET A 123 17.40 -8.11 12.97
CA MET A 123 18.13 -7.64 11.82
C MET A 123 17.23 -6.74 10.99
N LEU A 124 17.65 -5.51 10.78
CA LEU A 124 17.00 -4.55 9.89
C LEU A 124 17.88 -4.28 8.68
N GLY A 125 17.24 -4.07 7.54
CA GLY A 125 17.86 -3.60 6.31
C GLY A 125 17.45 -2.16 6.06
N VAL A 126 18.34 -1.20 6.30
CA VAL A 126 18.09 0.22 6.10
C VAL A 126 18.47 0.62 4.67
N PRO A 127 17.51 0.92 3.78
CA PRO A 127 17.83 1.37 2.43
C PRO A 127 18.41 2.78 2.45
N GLY A 128 19.15 3.12 1.38
CA GLY A 128 19.56 4.50 1.09
C GLY A 128 18.36 5.45 1.06
N VAL A 129 18.59 6.72 1.38
CA VAL A 129 17.48 7.70 1.47
C VAL A 129 16.79 7.89 0.12
N LEU A 130 17.56 7.83 -0.96
CA LEU A 130 17.02 7.86 -2.32
C LEU A 130 16.13 6.65 -2.61
N ASP A 131 16.58 5.44 -2.24
CA ASP A 131 15.78 4.24 -2.39
C ASP A 131 14.50 4.32 -1.57
N ARG A 132 14.55 4.88 -0.36
CA ARG A 132 13.35 5.13 0.44
C ARG A 132 12.38 6.09 -0.24
N LEU A 133 12.87 7.14 -0.91
CA LEU A 133 12.03 8.05 -1.68
C LEU A 133 11.29 7.32 -2.80
N ILE A 134 12.01 6.54 -3.61
CA ILE A 134 11.42 5.79 -4.74
C ILE A 134 10.43 4.74 -4.22
N GLN A 135 10.82 3.99 -3.19
CA GLN A 135 9.97 2.99 -2.53
C GLN A 135 8.69 3.62 -1.96
N GLN A 136 8.79 4.80 -1.34
CA GLN A 136 7.65 5.54 -0.82
C GLN A 136 6.72 6.04 -1.94
N ALA A 137 7.28 6.51 -3.06
CA ALA A 137 6.51 6.93 -4.23
C ALA A 137 5.75 5.76 -4.88
N ILE A 138 6.40 4.59 -4.98
CA ILE A 138 5.76 3.35 -5.44
C ILE A 138 4.63 2.96 -4.48
N ALA A 139 4.88 2.95 -3.17
CA ALA A 139 3.88 2.59 -2.17
C ALA A 139 2.62 3.48 -2.26
N GLN A 140 2.81 4.80 -2.44
CA GLN A 140 1.70 5.76 -2.59
C GLN A 140 0.85 5.46 -3.83
N ALA A 141 1.47 5.11 -4.96
CA ALA A 141 0.75 4.78 -6.18
C ALA A 141 0.07 3.40 -6.14
N LEU A 142 0.67 2.42 -5.47
CA LEU A 142 0.13 1.06 -5.35
C LEU A 142 -0.99 0.94 -4.32
N THR A 143 -0.95 1.76 -3.26
CA THR A 143 -1.97 1.73 -2.20
C THR A 143 -3.40 1.81 -2.74
N PRO A 144 -3.80 2.79 -3.58
CA PRO A 144 -5.17 2.84 -4.12
C PRO A 144 -5.51 1.68 -5.08
N VAL A 145 -4.50 1.01 -5.64
CA VAL A 145 -4.69 -0.16 -6.52
C VAL A 145 -4.98 -1.43 -5.71
N PHE A 146 -4.38 -1.59 -4.53
CA PHE A 146 -4.50 -2.80 -3.72
C PHE A 146 -5.49 -2.67 -2.55
N ASP A 147 -5.51 -1.52 -1.87
CA ASP A 147 -6.26 -1.36 -0.61
C ASP A 147 -7.75 -1.68 -0.70
N PRO A 148 -8.48 -1.26 -1.76
CA PRO A 148 -9.91 -1.57 -1.90
C PRO A 148 -10.22 -3.07 -1.96
N HIS A 149 -9.24 -3.89 -2.31
CA HIS A 149 -9.41 -5.34 -2.43
C HIS A 149 -8.94 -6.12 -1.20
N PHE A 150 -8.39 -5.45 -0.19
CA PHE A 150 -8.05 -6.12 1.07
C PHE A 150 -9.29 -6.40 1.90
N SER A 151 -9.28 -7.52 2.63
CA SER A 151 -10.34 -7.92 3.54
C SER A 151 -10.68 -6.80 4.53
N GLY A 152 -11.97 -6.68 4.88
CA GLY A 152 -12.42 -5.79 5.95
C GLY A 152 -11.83 -6.13 7.33
N ALA A 153 -11.37 -7.37 7.51
CA ALA A 153 -10.67 -7.84 8.70
C ALA A 153 -9.14 -7.66 8.64
N SER A 154 -8.61 -7.01 7.59
CA SER A 154 -7.18 -6.66 7.50
C SER A 154 -6.97 -5.24 8.03
N PHE A 155 -6.30 -5.12 9.17
CA PHE A 155 -6.09 -3.84 9.86
C PHE A 155 -4.64 -3.33 9.82
N GLY A 156 -3.66 -4.22 9.60
CA GLY A 156 -2.25 -3.86 9.58
C GLY A 156 -1.89 -3.04 8.35
N PHE A 157 -1.10 -1.98 8.54
CA PHE A 157 -0.41 -1.24 7.46
C PHE A 157 -1.30 -0.63 6.37
N ARG A 158 -2.54 -0.32 6.72
CA ARG A 158 -3.51 0.26 5.79
C ARG A 158 -3.89 1.69 6.18
N PRO A 159 -4.02 2.61 5.23
CA PRO A 159 -4.53 3.95 5.51
C PRO A 159 -5.92 3.88 6.18
N GLY A 160 -6.10 4.65 7.26
CA GLY A 160 -7.38 4.68 7.99
C GLY A 160 -7.72 3.43 8.82
N ARG A 161 -6.79 2.46 8.91
CA ARG A 161 -6.92 1.28 9.77
C ARG A 161 -5.96 1.33 10.95
N SER A 162 -6.34 0.75 12.08
CA SER A 162 -5.51 0.75 13.30
C SER A 162 -5.65 -0.51 14.12
N ALA A 163 -4.66 -0.77 14.99
CA ALA A 163 -4.71 -1.88 15.94
C ALA A 163 -5.94 -1.79 16.86
N HIS A 164 -6.36 -0.59 17.25
CA HIS A 164 -7.59 -0.40 18.04
C HIS A 164 -8.84 -0.89 17.32
N GLN A 165 -8.93 -0.72 16.00
CA GLN A 165 -10.04 -1.27 15.22
C GLN A 165 -10.00 -2.81 15.18
N ALA A 166 -8.80 -3.40 15.11
CA ALA A 166 -8.63 -4.85 15.17
C ALA A 166 -9.11 -5.41 16.52
N VAL A 167 -8.70 -4.79 17.63
CA VAL A 167 -9.16 -5.16 18.98
C VAL A 167 -10.68 -5.02 19.11
N LYS A 168 -11.26 -3.95 18.57
CA LYS A 168 -12.72 -3.76 18.56
C LYS A 168 -13.44 -4.85 17.76
N ALA A 169 -12.89 -5.27 16.63
CA ALA A 169 -13.43 -6.37 15.84
C ALA A 169 -13.34 -7.70 16.61
N GLY A 170 -12.22 -7.97 17.28
CA GLY A 170 -12.06 -9.14 18.14
C GLY A 170 -13.06 -9.16 19.30
N ARG A 171 -13.27 -8.03 19.98
CA ARG A 171 -14.29 -7.93 21.04
C ARG A 171 -15.69 -8.27 20.52
N ARG A 172 -16.08 -7.74 19.36
CA ARG A 172 -17.38 -8.06 18.74
C ARG A 172 -17.53 -9.54 18.44
N ALA A 173 -16.48 -10.18 17.90
CA ALA A 173 -16.52 -11.61 17.62
C ALA A 173 -16.77 -12.44 18.90
N ILE A 174 -16.21 -12.02 20.04
CA ILE A 174 -16.46 -12.65 21.35
C ILE A 174 -17.90 -12.40 21.81
N GLU A 175 -18.41 -11.17 21.67
CA GLU A 175 -19.80 -10.80 21.97
C GLU A 175 -20.81 -11.62 21.13
N ASP A 176 -20.45 -11.94 19.88
CA ASP A 176 -21.24 -12.78 18.97
C ASP A 176 -21.13 -14.29 19.27
N GLY A 177 -20.42 -14.67 20.34
CA GLY A 177 -20.32 -16.07 20.82
C GLY A 177 -19.07 -16.82 20.35
N ASN A 178 -18.15 -16.19 19.61
CA ASN A 178 -16.87 -16.81 19.24
C ASN A 178 -15.87 -16.70 20.39
N CYS A 179 -15.95 -17.63 21.33
CA CYS A 179 -15.14 -17.63 22.56
C CYS A 179 -13.78 -18.34 22.43
N TRP A 180 -13.47 -18.93 21.28
CA TRP A 180 -12.20 -19.60 21.01
C TRP A 180 -11.43 -18.84 19.92
N ALA A 181 -10.16 -18.57 20.17
CA ALA A 181 -9.26 -17.93 19.22
C ALA A 181 -8.17 -18.93 18.80
N VAL A 182 -7.85 -18.91 17.50
CA VAL A 182 -6.67 -19.61 16.96
C VAL A 182 -5.62 -18.54 16.69
N ASP A 183 -4.56 -18.57 17.49
CA ASP A 183 -3.43 -17.67 17.31
C ASP A 183 -2.46 -18.28 16.28
N LEU A 184 -2.26 -17.56 15.17
CA LEU A 184 -1.39 -17.95 14.08
C LEU A 184 -0.39 -16.83 13.84
N ASP A 185 0.88 -17.08 14.16
CA ASP A 185 1.99 -16.20 13.80
C ASP A 185 2.90 -16.88 12.78
N LEU A 186 3.37 -16.10 11.81
CA LEU A 186 4.29 -16.60 10.78
C LEU A 186 5.71 -16.20 11.15
N ASP A 187 6.47 -17.17 11.64
CA ASP A 187 7.88 -17.02 11.94
C ASP A 187 8.64 -16.47 10.73
N LYS A 188 9.36 -15.36 10.96
CA LYS A 188 10.22 -14.73 9.95
C LYS A 188 9.50 -14.46 8.62
N PHE A 189 8.25 -14.01 8.68
CA PHE A 189 7.42 -13.74 7.50
C PHE A 189 8.17 -13.00 6.39
N PHE A 190 8.91 -11.94 6.75
CA PHE A 190 9.65 -11.13 5.79
C PHE A 190 10.94 -11.75 5.29
N ASP A 191 11.49 -12.75 5.97
CA ASP A 191 12.76 -13.38 5.57
C ASP A 191 12.52 -14.59 4.64
N ARG A 192 11.26 -15.06 4.53
CA ARG A 192 10.86 -16.25 3.75
C ARG A 192 9.88 -15.95 2.61
N VAL A 193 9.73 -14.67 2.24
CA VAL A 193 8.84 -14.31 1.13
C VAL A 193 9.46 -14.76 -0.18
N ASN A 194 8.85 -15.75 -0.84
CA ASN A 194 9.25 -16.15 -2.19
C ASN A 194 8.94 -15.02 -3.19
N HIS A 195 9.97 -14.53 -3.89
CA HIS A 195 9.86 -13.38 -4.79
C HIS A 195 8.93 -13.65 -5.96
N ASP A 196 8.97 -14.84 -6.56
CA ASP A 196 8.13 -15.18 -7.72
C ASP A 196 6.66 -15.26 -7.34
N ALA A 197 6.35 -15.87 -6.20
CA ALA A 197 4.98 -15.91 -5.68
C ALA A 197 4.44 -14.50 -5.35
N LEU A 198 5.27 -13.63 -4.77
CA LEU A 198 4.91 -12.23 -4.51
C LEU A 198 4.67 -11.48 -5.83
N MET A 199 5.62 -11.56 -6.76
CA MET A 199 5.53 -10.88 -8.06
C MET A 199 4.34 -11.38 -8.89
N ALA A 200 4.01 -12.66 -8.82
CA ALA A 200 2.82 -13.21 -9.46
C ALA A 200 1.52 -12.61 -8.88
N ARG A 201 1.47 -12.34 -7.57
CA ARG A 201 0.32 -11.66 -6.93
C ARG A 201 0.25 -10.19 -7.31
N VAL A 202 1.39 -9.49 -7.37
CA VAL A 202 1.46 -8.08 -7.78
C VAL A 202 1.02 -7.92 -9.24
N ALA A 203 1.51 -8.80 -10.13
CA ALA A 203 1.20 -8.79 -11.56
C ALA A 203 -0.28 -9.02 -11.90
N ARG A 204 -1.09 -9.54 -10.96
CA ARG A 204 -2.55 -9.67 -11.16
C ARG A 204 -3.25 -8.31 -11.26
N ARG A 205 -2.70 -7.26 -10.64
CA ARG A 205 -3.29 -5.92 -10.63
C ARG A 205 -2.41 -4.85 -11.26
N VAL A 206 -1.10 -5.08 -11.30
CA VAL A 206 -0.15 -4.15 -11.93
C VAL A 206 0.31 -4.75 -13.25
N ARG A 207 0.01 -4.07 -14.37
CA ARG A 207 0.44 -4.48 -15.71
C ARG A 207 1.68 -3.76 -16.22
N ASP A 208 2.04 -2.61 -15.63
CA ASP A 208 3.24 -1.86 -16.03
C ASP A 208 4.51 -2.66 -15.76
N LYS A 209 5.14 -3.13 -16.84
CA LYS A 209 6.36 -3.95 -16.79
C LYS A 209 7.55 -3.21 -16.19
N ARG A 210 7.64 -1.88 -16.35
CA ARG A 210 8.73 -1.07 -15.77
C ARG A 210 8.63 -1.09 -14.25
N VAL A 211 7.41 -0.91 -13.73
CA VAL A 211 7.13 -0.96 -12.29
C VAL A 211 7.39 -2.36 -11.73
N LEU A 212 6.89 -3.41 -12.39
CA LEU A 212 7.16 -4.79 -11.97
C LEU A 212 8.66 -5.11 -11.93
N LYS A 213 9.41 -4.69 -12.94
CA LYS A 213 10.86 -4.87 -13.00
C LYS A 213 11.57 -4.11 -11.87
N LEU A 214 11.14 -2.88 -11.58
CA LEU A 214 11.70 -2.08 -10.49
C LEU A 214 11.43 -2.69 -9.11
N ILE A 215 10.21 -3.16 -8.87
CA ILE A 215 9.85 -3.86 -7.61
C ILE A 215 10.71 -5.12 -7.44
N ARG A 216 10.84 -5.93 -8.50
CA ARG A 216 11.70 -7.13 -8.46
C ARG A 216 13.15 -6.77 -8.12
N ARG A 217 13.72 -5.73 -8.74
CA ARG A 217 15.07 -5.27 -8.41
C ARG A 217 15.22 -4.84 -6.95
N TYR A 218 14.19 -4.28 -6.33
CA TYR A 218 14.20 -3.96 -4.90
C TYR A 218 14.19 -5.19 -4.00
N LEU A 219 13.50 -6.26 -4.41
CA LEU A 219 13.51 -7.55 -3.71
C LEU A 219 14.90 -8.23 -3.81
N GLU A 220 15.55 -8.09 -4.96
CA GLU A 220 16.85 -8.68 -5.28
C GLU A 220 18.06 -7.84 -4.83
N ALA A 221 17.86 -6.59 -4.37
CA ALA A 221 18.92 -5.62 -4.09
C ALA A 221 19.95 -6.08 -3.05
N GLY A 222 19.66 -7.14 -2.29
CA GLY A 222 20.59 -7.75 -1.34
C GLY A 222 20.79 -6.91 -0.08
N ILE A 223 21.55 -7.48 0.86
CA ILE A 223 21.89 -6.85 2.14
C ILE A 223 23.40 -6.70 2.21
N LEU A 224 23.90 -5.48 2.42
CA LEU A 224 25.31 -5.25 2.70
C LEU A 224 25.59 -5.52 4.19
N ALA A 225 26.42 -6.53 4.46
CA ALA A 225 26.88 -6.92 5.79
C ALA A 225 28.40 -7.07 5.79
N ASP A 226 29.09 -6.40 6.71
CA ASP A 226 30.54 -6.53 6.92
C ASP A 226 31.38 -6.36 5.62
N GLY A 227 30.97 -5.44 4.75
CA GLY A 227 31.64 -5.15 3.49
C GLY A 227 31.33 -6.11 2.34
N THR A 228 30.50 -7.13 2.56
CA THR A 228 30.07 -8.10 1.54
C THR A 228 28.58 -7.94 1.23
N VAL A 229 28.23 -7.94 -0.06
CA VAL A 229 26.82 -7.96 -0.49
C VAL A 229 26.33 -9.41 -0.44
N LEU A 230 25.40 -9.68 0.47
CA LEU A 230 24.70 -10.94 0.52
C LEU A 230 23.51 -10.87 -0.43
N ALA A 231 23.46 -11.78 -1.40
CA ALA A 231 22.33 -11.90 -2.32
C ALA A 231 21.05 -12.22 -1.53
N SER A 232 19.95 -11.58 -1.93
CA SER A 232 18.61 -11.82 -1.37
C SER A 232 17.88 -12.78 -2.30
N GLU A 233 17.94 -14.08 -2.01
CA GLU A 233 17.22 -15.11 -2.77
C GLU A 233 15.76 -15.22 -2.33
N GLU A 234 15.46 -14.89 -1.06
CA GLU A 234 14.12 -14.85 -0.49
C GLU A 234 14.00 -13.70 0.53
N GLY A 235 12.78 -13.23 0.73
CA GLY A 235 12.45 -12.19 1.71
C GLY A 235 12.47 -10.76 1.18
N THR A 236 12.12 -9.80 2.05
CA THR A 236 12.07 -8.36 1.75
C THR A 236 12.81 -7.59 2.85
N PRO A 237 13.64 -6.58 2.52
CA PRO A 237 14.33 -5.78 3.53
C PRO A 237 13.39 -5.21 4.59
N GLN A 238 13.63 -5.56 5.85
CA GLN A 238 12.94 -4.98 7.02
C GLN A 238 13.48 -3.56 7.23
N GLY A 239 12.82 -2.55 6.69
CA GLY A 239 13.30 -1.15 6.68
C GLY A 239 12.83 -0.33 5.49
N SER A 240 12.43 -1.01 4.42
CA SER A 240 11.93 -0.40 3.19
C SER A 240 10.53 0.19 3.37
N PRO A 241 10.22 1.40 2.86
CA PRO A 241 8.84 1.88 2.75
C PRO A 241 7.90 0.99 1.92
N LEU A 242 8.44 0.12 1.04
CA LEU A 242 7.68 -0.92 0.35
C LEU A 242 7.37 -2.12 1.23
N THR A 243 8.12 -2.30 2.32
CA THR A 243 7.90 -3.36 3.31
C THR A 243 7.14 -2.77 4.50
N PRO A 244 5.96 -3.31 4.87
CA PRO A 244 5.09 -2.67 5.84
C PRO A 244 5.61 -2.35 7.27
N PRO A 245 6.49 -3.15 7.95
CA PRO A 245 6.69 -3.06 9.39
C PRO A 245 7.58 -1.90 9.87
N THR A 246 8.33 -1.22 9.01
CA THR A 246 9.36 -0.26 9.43
C THR A 246 8.95 1.21 9.40
N GLN A 247 7.71 1.53 8.99
CA GLN A 247 7.20 2.91 9.06
C GLN A 247 7.01 3.43 10.49
N TRP A 248 7.15 2.60 11.54
CA TRP A 248 6.88 3.01 12.93
C TRP A 248 8.03 2.82 13.93
N ALA A 249 9.14 2.19 13.54
CA ALA A 249 10.28 1.97 14.45
C ALA A 249 11.19 3.21 14.61
N THR A 250 11.16 4.18 13.69
CA THR A 250 11.98 5.41 13.78
C THR A 250 11.26 6.61 14.39
N SER A 251 9.94 6.50 14.61
CA SER A 251 9.11 7.57 15.20
C SER A 251 8.74 7.34 16.66
N ALA A 252 9.17 6.24 17.28
CA ALA A 252 8.81 5.86 18.65
C ALA A 252 9.94 6.03 19.68
N SER A 253 10.94 6.85 19.38
CA SER A 253 11.96 7.25 20.35
C SER A 253 12.14 8.77 20.35
N ARG A 254 11.13 9.47 20.87
CA ARG A 254 11.26 10.69 21.67
C ARG A 254 10.12 10.73 22.68
#